data_AF-A0A3S3FWB8-F1
#
_entry.id   AF-A0A3S3FWB8-F1
#
_cell.length_a   1.000
_cell.length_b   1.000
_cell.length_c   1.000
_cell.angle_alpha   90.00
_cell.angle_beta   90.00
_cell.angle_gamma   90.00
#
_symmetry.space_group_name_H-M   'P 1'
#
loop_
_entity.id
_entity.type
_entity.pdbx_description
1 polymer ?
#
loop_
_entity_poly.entity_id
_entity_poly.type
_entity_poly.pdbx_seq_one_letter_code
_entity_poly.pdbx_strand_id
1 'polypeptide(L)'
;MPDPTVLAENIHGTAILIGECGVLITGPSGSGKTTLALALIDHCRQHGLFSRLIGDDRLLAADHAGRLVCRVPTPIAGLAEVPGFGPRPLSFEPGGVIDLHVRLVPASEMVRFQEDVGEPIAGVVVPRIDFAERNVSTALLAMMARLPIAPFV
;
A
#
# COMPACT_ATOMS: atom_id res chain seq x y z
N MET A 1 -24.07 15.11 -5.64
CA MET A 1 -24.53 14.10 -6.60
C MET A 1 -23.60 12.91 -6.47
N PRO A 2 -24.07 11.65 -6.43
CA PRO A 2 -23.17 10.52 -6.56
C PRO A 2 -22.60 10.57 -7.99
N ASP A 3 -21.26 10.54 -8.08
CA ASP A 3 -20.49 10.46 -9.32
C ASP A 3 -20.97 9.25 -10.15
N PRO A 4 -21.03 9.31 -11.50
CA PRO A 4 -21.46 8.18 -12.30
C PRO A 4 -20.54 7.02 -11.97
N THR A 5 -21.13 5.91 -11.54
CA THR A 5 -20.50 4.75 -10.93
C THR A 5 -19.19 4.36 -11.62
N VAL A 6 -18.09 4.87 -11.10
CA VAL A 6 -16.80 4.22 -11.27
C VAL A 6 -16.97 2.86 -10.59
N LEU A 7 -16.97 1.81 -11.40
CA LEU A 7 -17.04 0.43 -10.90
C LEU A 7 -15.78 0.16 -10.09
N ALA A 8 -15.92 0.17 -8.77
CA ALA A 8 -14.82 -0.14 -7.88
C ALA A 8 -14.49 -1.64 -7.98
N GLU A 9 -13.25 -1.95 -8.31
CA GLU A 9 -12.70 -3.30 -8.33
C GLU A 9 -12.30 -3.73 -6.91
N ASN A 10 -12.65 -4.96 -6.52
CA ASN A 10 -12.22 -5.51 -5.24
C ASN A 10 -10.86 -6.17 -5.42
N ILE A 11 -9.82 -5.62 -4.78
CA ILE A 11 -8.45 -6.12 -4.90
C ILE A 11 -7.92 -6.62 -3.56
N HIS A 12 -6.98 -7.57 -3.64
CA HIS A 12 -6.27 -8.09 -2.48
C HIS A 12 -4.95 -7.36 -2.27
N GLY A 13 -4.79 -6.77 -1.08
CA GLY A 13 -3.61 -6.00 -0.74
C GLY A 13 -3.77 -5.24 0.56
N THR A 14 -2.70 -4.56 0.94
CA THR A 14 -2.68 -3.63 2.07
C THR A 14 -2.31 -2.26 1.54
N ALA A 15 -3.09 -1.22 1.83
CA ALA A 15 -2.79 0.14 1.40
C ALA A 15 -2.57 1.04 2.61
N ILE A 16 -1.60 1.95 2.49
CA ILE A 16 -1.21 2.90 3.53
C ILE A 16 -0.95 4.28 2.92
N LEU A 17 -0.97 5.29 3.78
CA LEU A 17 -0.50 6.65 3.49
C LEU A 17 0.80 6.89 4.26
N ILE A 18 1.77 7.52 3.60
CA ILE A 18 3.03 8.03 4.18
C ILE A 18 3.24 9.46 3.68
N GLY A 19 3.15 10.44 4.57
CA GLY A 19 3.07 11.84 4.18
C GLY A 19 1.90 12.05 3.23
N GLU A 20 2.19 12.55 2.02
CA GLU A 20 1.23 12.75 0.94
C GLU A 20 1.14 11.56 -0.03
N CYS A 21 1.98 10.53 0.14
CA CYS A 21 2.09 9.41 -0.79
C CYS A 21 1.22 8.23 -0.34
N GLY A 22 0.36 7.74 -1.23
CA GLY A 22 -0.33 6.47 -1.04
C GLY A 22 0.45 5.30 -1.62
N VAL A 23 0.59 4.25 -0.82
CA VAL A 23 1.31 3.03 -1.16
C VAL A 23 0.35 1.85 -1.10
N LEU A 24 0.24 1.11 -2.21
CA LEU A 24 -0.49 -0.15 -2.29
C LEU A 24 0.50 -1.31 -2.29
N ILE A 25 0.35 -2.25 -1.36
CA ILE A 25 1.21 -3.42 -1.23
C ILE A 25 0.43 -4.67 -1.62
N THR A 26 0.85 -5.37 -2.67
CA THR A 26 0.23 -6.63 -3.12
C THR A 26 1.26 -7.76 -3.15
N GLY A 27 0.78 -8.99 -3.39
CA GLY A 27 1.58 -10.20 -3.42
C GLY A 27 0.83 -11.41 -2.86
N PRO A 28 1.41 -12.62 -2.98
CA PRO A 28 0.78 -13.85 -2.53
C PRO A 28 0.31 -13.82 -1.06
N SER A 29 -0.62 -14.70 -0.69
CA SER A 29 -0.97 -14.88 0.73
C SER A 29 0.27 -15.31 1.53
N GLY A 30 0.47 -14.72 2.70
CA GLY A 30 1.67 -14.97 3.52
C GLY A 30 2.98 -14.34 3.01
N SER A 31 2.95 -13.48 1.98
CA SER A 31 4.15 -12.78 1.48
C SER A 31 4.68 -11.68 2.41
N GLY A 32 3.88 -11.26 3.40
CA GLY A 32 4.25 -10.24 4.39
C GLY A 32 3.72 -8.83 4.08
N LYS A 33 2.66 -8.67 3.28
CA LYS A 33 2.05 -7.38 2.92
C LYS A 33 1.74 -6.52 4.14
N THR A 34 0.95 -7.07 5.06
CA THR A 34 0.56 -6.41 6.31
C THR A 34 1.77 -6.13 7.19
N THR A 35 2.71 -7.07 7.30
CA THR A 35 3.94 -6.88 8.09
C THR A 35 4.76 -5.70 7.56
N LEU A 36 4.93 -5.58 6.24
CA LEU A 36 5.64 -4.45 5.63
C LEU A 36 4.87 -3.13 5.85
N ALA A 37 3.55 -3.14 5.67
CA ALA A 37 2.71 -1.97 5.90
C ALA A 37 2.84 -1.43 7.34
N LEU A 38 2.76 -2.33 8.33
CA LEU A 38 2.90 -1.99 9.74
C LEU A 38 4.31 -1.46 10.05
N ALA A 39 5.36 -2.08 9.51
CA ALA A 39 6.74 -1.62 9.69
C ALA A 39 6.95 -0.22 9.11
N LEU A 40 6.41 0.06 7.92
CA LEU A 40 6.46 1.38 7.30
C LEU A 40 5.71 2.43 8.14
N ILE A 41 4.49 2.11 8.59
CA ILE A 41 3.69 2.99 9.44
C ILE A 41 4.44 3.32 10.73
N ASP A 42 4.90 2.29 11.45
CA ASP A 42 5.59 2.44 12.73
C ASP A 42 6.89 3.26 12.58
N HIS A 43 7.73 2.93 11.60
CA HIS A 43 8.95 3.67 11.30
C HIS A 43 8.64 5.15 11.02
N CYS A 44 7.71 5.45 10.10
CA CYS A 44 7.35 6.83 9.78
C CYS A 44 6.85 7.60 11.01
N ARG A 45 6.02 6.97 11.85
CA ARG A 45 5.51 7.59 13.09
C ARG A 45 6.62 7.92 14.08
N GLN A 46 7.59 7.01 14.26
CA GLN A 46 8.74 7.23 15.13
C GLN A 46 9.61 8.40 14.65
N HIS A 47 9.62 8.65 13.34
CA HIS A 47 10.29 9.78 12.71
C HIS A 47 9.41 11.03 12.56
N GLY A 48 8.23 11.07 13.20
CA GLY A 48 7.34 12.23 13.19
C GLY A 48 6.58 12.48 11.89
N LEU A 49 6.62 11.53 10.95
CA LEU A 49 5.91 11.61 9.69
C LEU A 49 4.47 11.10 9.85
N PHE A 50 3.56 11.73 9.10
CA PHE A 50 2.20 11.21 8.98
C PHE A 50 2.25 9.83 8.32
N SER A 51 1.64 8.84 8.95
CA SER A 51 1.35 7.57 8.31
C SER A 51 0.09 6.92 8.86
N ARG A 52 -0.70 6.30 7.99
CA ARG A 52 -2.00 5.70 8.32
C ARG A 52 -2.26 4.48 7.46
N LEU A 53 -3.02 3.53 8.01
CA LEU A 53 -3.63 2.48 7.21
C LEU A 53 -4.74 3.09 6.33
N ILE A 54 -4.89 2.62 5.10
CA ILE A 54 -6.16 2.77 4.37
C ILE A 54 -6.99 1.52 4.65
N GLY A 55 -6.49 0.36 4.26
CA GLY A 55 -7.13 -0.94 4.52
C GLY A 55 -6.15 -2.09 4.40
N ASP A 56 -6.53 -3.23 4.96
CA ASP A 56 -5.77 -4.48 4.95
C ASP A 56 -6.63 -5.61 4.38
N ASP A 57 -6.00 -6.59 3.74
CA ASP A 57 -6.59 -7.73 3.00
C ASP A 57 -7.45 -7.38 1.77
N ARG A 58 -8.43 -6.48 1.91
CA ARG A 58 -9.33 -6.06 0.82
C ARG A 58 -9.44 -4.55 0.67
N LEU A 59 -9.41 -4.10 -0.57
CA LEU A 59 -9.57 -2.70 -0.94
C LEU A 59 -10.55 -2.58 -2.11
N LEU A 60 -11.24 -1.45 -2.17
CA LEU A 60 -12.03 -1.02 -3.31
C LEU A 60 -11.20 -0.02 -4.12
N ALA A 61 -10.71 -0.46 -5.27
CA ALA A 61 -9.88 0.30 -6.18
C ALA A 61 -10.73 0.89 -7.30
N ALA A 62 -10.54 2.17 -7.60
CA ALA A 62 -11.34 2.87 -8.58
C ALA A 62 -10.49 3.92 -9.32
N ASP A 63 -10.71 4.06 -10.63
CA ASP A 63 -10.19 5.19 -11.40
C ASP A 63 -10.99 6.46 -11.07
N HIS A 64 -10.33 7.44 -10.47
CA HIS A 64 -10.88 8.77 -10.31
C HIS A 64 -10.07 9.78 -11.13
N ALA A 65 -10.55 10.06 -12.34
CA ALA A 65 -9.94 11.03 -13.26
C ALA A 65 -8.45 10.75 -13.59
N GLY A 66 -8.11 9.49 -13.84
CA GLY A 66 -6.75 9.03 -14.15
C GLY A 66 -5.87 8.81 -12.92
N ARG A 67 -6.43 8.85 -11.71
CA ARG A 67 -5.73 8.56 -10.45
C ARG A 67 -6.36 7.35 -9.79
N LEU A 68 -5.53 6.42 -9.34
CA LEU A 68 -6.00 5.25 -8.60
C LEU A 68 -6.40 5.70 -7.20
N VAL A 69 -7.66 5.51 -6.82
CA VAL A 69 -8.14 5.71 -5.46
C VAL A 69 -8.48 4.36 -4.84
N CYS A 70 -7.86 4.06 -3.71
CA CYS A 70 -8.19 2.89 -2.91
C CYS A 70 -8.99 3.32 -1.68
N ARG A 71 -10.08 2.60 -1.38
CA ARG A 71 -10.88 2.76 -0.17
C ARG A 71 -10.97 1.44 0.58
N VAL A 72 -11.11 1.51 1.89
CA VAL A 72 -11.37 0.32 2.71
C VAL A 72 -12.88 0.02 2.74
N PRO A 73 -13.30 -1.24 2.58
CA PRO A 73 -14.67 -1.63 2.83
C PRO A 73 -15.07 -1.39 4.30
N THR A 74 -16.26 -0.83 4.54
CA THR A 74 -16.76 -0.52 5.90
C THR A 74 -16.61 -1.66 6.92
N PRO A 75 -16.86 -2.94 6.61
CA PRO A 75 -16.78 -4.02 7.60
C PRO A 75 -15.39 -4.29 8.18
N ILE A 76 -14.32 -3.87 7.48
CA ILE A 76 -12.92 -4.12 7.88
C ILE A 76 -12.13 -2.82 8.09
N ALA A 77 -12.83 -1.68 8.10
CA ALA A 77 -12.21 -0.37 8.27
C ALA A 77 -11.49 -0.26 9.62
N GLY A 78 -10.24 0.23 9.60
CA GLY A 78 -9.44 0.41 10.81
C GLY A 78 -8.95 -0.88 11.44
N LEU A 79 -9.00 -2.01 10.73
CA LEU A 79 -8.48 -3.28 11.20
C LEU A 79 -7.27 -3.73 10.38
N ALA A 80 -6.25 -4.25 11.07
CA ALA A 80 -5.13 -4.94 10.44
C ALA A 80 -5.02 -6.36 11.02
N GLU A 81 -4.75 -7.35 10.17
CA GLU A 81 -4.58 -8.74 10.56
C GLU A 81 -3.23 -8.92 11.25
N VAL A 82 -3.23 -9.34 12.52
CA VAL A 82 -2.00 -9.69 13.24
C VAL A 82 -1.89 -11.23 13.31
N PRO A 83 -0.87 -11.85 12.69
CA PRO A 83 -0.71 -13.30 12.69
C PRO A 83 -0.75 -13.89 14.11
N GLY A 84 -1.62 -14.87 14.33
CA GLY A 84 -1.81 -15.53 15.62
C GLY A 84 -2.68 -14.76 16.64
N PHE A 85 -3.08 -13.53 16.33
CA PHE A 85 -3.90 -12.70 17.22
C PHE A 85 -5.23 -12.27 16.57
N GLY A 86 -5.36 -12.38 15.25
CA GLY A 86 -6.51 -11.94 14.48
C GLY A 86 -6.53 -10.42 14.28
N PRO A 87 -7.62 -9.85 13.75
CA PRO A 87 -7.74 -8.43 13.48
C PRO A 87 -7.56 -7.57 14.74
N ARG A 88 -6.81 -6.47 14.61
CA ARG A 88 -6.57 -5.48 15.66
C ARG A 88 -6.82 -4.06 15.16
N PRO A 89 -7.33 -3.16 16.02
CA PRO A 89 -7.59 -1.79 15.63
C PRO A 89 -6.28 -1.03 15.34
N LEU A 90 -6.28 -0.24 14.27
CA LEU A 90 -5.19 0.63 13.87
C LEU A 90 -5.75 1.97 13.37
N SER A 91 -5.04 3.07 13.62
CA SER A 91 -5.42 4.37 13.06
C SER A 91 -5.41 4.32 11.53
N PHE A 92 -6.50 4.76 10.91
CA PHE A 92 -6.72 4.63 9.48
C PHE A 92 -7.36 5.87 8.87
N GLU A 93 -7.27 5.97 7.55
CA GLU A 93 -8.06 6.87 6.69
C GLU A 93 -8.98 6.03 5.79
N PRO A 94 -10.21 6.48 5.49
CA PRO A 94 -11.19 5.69 4.73
C PRO A 94 -10.80 5.45 3.26
N GLY A 95 -9.82 6.20 2.76
CA GLY A 95 -9.29 6.07 1.41
C GLY A 95 -8.14 7.02 1.14
N GLY A 96 -7.46 6.79 0.02
CA GLY A 96 -6.36 7.62 -0.45
C GLY A 96 -6.06 7.38 -1.92
N VAL A 97 -5.41 8.36 -2.54
CA VAL A 97 -4.83 8.21 -3.87
C VAL A 97 -3.58 7.34 -3.75
N ILE A 98 -3.40 6.39 -4.65
CA ILE A 98 -2.23 5.51 -4.70
C ILE A 98 -1.25 6.04 -5.74
N ASP A 99 -0.02 6.32 -5.29
CA ASP A 99 1.07 6.85 -6.11
C ASP A 99 2.15 5.80 -6.38
N LEU A 100 2.19 4.73 -5.56
CA LEU A 100 3.15 3.65 -5.69
C LEU A 100 2.51 2.29 -5.44
N HIS A 101 2.77 1.35 -6.34
CA HIS A 101 2.43 -0.05 -6.20
C HIS A 101 3.69 -0.86 -5.82
N VAL A 102 3.67 -1.42 -4.62
CA VAL A 102 4.70 -2.32 -4.11
C VAL A 102 4.23 -3.76 -4.27
N ARG A 103 4.98 -4.57 -5.00
CA ARG A 103 4.71 -6.01 -5.11
C ARG A 103 5.69 -6.82 -4.30
N LEU A 104 5.17 -7.74 -3.50
CA LEU A 104 5.96 -8.77 -2.86
C LEU A 104 5.96 -10.01 -3.75
N VAL A 105 7.12 -10.37 -4.27
CA VAL A 105 7.33 -11.48 -5.21
C VAL A 105 8.30 -12.52 -4.63
N PRO A 106 8.23 -13.79 -5.07
CA PRO A 106 9.24 -14.79 -4.71
C PRO A 106 10.65 -14.30 -5.00
N ALA A 107 11.62 -14.65 -4.13
CA ALA A 107 13.01 -14.20 -4.29
C ALA A 107 13.65 -14.65 -5.62
N SER A 108 13.18 -15.75 -6.21
CA SER A 108 13.59 -16.24 -7.53
C SER A 108 13.14 -15.34 -8.69
N GLU A 109 12.10 -14.54 -8.49
CA GLU A 109 11.54 -13.62 -9.50
C GLU A 109 12.12 -12.20 -9.38
N MET A 110 12.91 -11.93 -8.33
CA MET A 110 13.53 -10.63 -8.13
C MET A 110 14.58 -10.33 -9.19
N VAL A 111 14.36 -9.25 -9.92
CA VAL A 111 15.34 -8.66 -10.82
C VAL A 111 16.27 -7.72 -10.05
N ARG A 112 17.56 -7.69 -10.43
CA ARG A 112 18.56 -6.82 -9.78
C ARG A 112 18.35 -5.33 -10.09
N PHE A 113 17.94 -5.04 -11.32
CA PHE A 113 17.61 -3.70 -11.78
C PHE A 113 16.14 -3.68 -12.13
N GLN A 114 15.40 -2.82 -11.45
CA GLN A 114 13.99 -2.60 -11.71
C GLN A 114 13.86 -1.40 -12.63
N GLU A 115 13.22 -1.61 -13.76
CA GLU A 115 12.83 -0.51 -14.64
C GLU A 115 11.68 0.27 -13.97
N ASP A 116 11.63 1.59 -14.16
CA ASP A 116 10.49 2.41 -13.71
C ASP A 116 9.27 2.12 -14.60
N VAL A 117 8.64 0.98 -14.35
CA VAL A 117 7.48 0.47 -15.09
C VAL A 117 6.24 0.68 -14.23
N GLY A 118 5.13 1.04 -14.87
CA GLY A 118 3.82 1.08 -14.23
C GLY A 118 3.02 -0.20 -14.47
N GLU A 119 2.13 -0.55 -13.54
CA GLU A 119 1.19 -1.66 -13.67
C GLU A 119 -0.25 -1.13 -13.63
N PRO A 120 -1.13 -1.59 -14.54
CA PRO A 120 -2.53 -1.16 -14.53
C PRO A 120 -3.28 -1.82 -13.37
N ILE A 121 -3.97 -1.00 -12.58
CA ILE A 121 -4.85 -1.42 -11.48
C ILE A 121 -6.16 -0.64 -11.61
N ALA A 122 -7.30 -1.34 -11.69
CA ALA A 122 -8.60 -0.71 -11.97
C ALA A 122 -8.57 0.25 -13.18
N GLY A 123 -7.77 -0.06 -14.21
CA GLY A 123 -7.60 0.76 -15.41
C GLY A 123 -6.57 1.89 -15.31
N VAL A 124 -5.99 2.16 -14.13
CA VAL A 124 -4.99 3.22 -13.92
C VAL A 124 -3.59 2.64 -13.86
N VAL A 125 -2.65 3.18 -14.63
CA VAL A 125 -1.24 2.81 -14.57
C VAL A 125 -0.58 3.47 -13.37
N VAL A 126 -0.10 2.66 -12.42
CA VAL A 126 0.58 3.12 -11.21
C VAL A 126 2.05 2.71 -11.23
N PRO A 127 3.01 3.61 -10.91
CA PRO A 127 4.42 3.25 -10.77
C PRO A 127 4.61 2.04 -9.86
N ARG A 128 5.45 1.11 -10.28
CA ARG A 128 5.64 -0.16 -9.58
C ARG A 128 7.05 -0.33 -9.08
N ILE A 129 7.18 -1.04 -7.97
CA ILE A 129 8.44 -1.56 -7.46
C ILE A 129 8.21 -2.92 -6.80
N ASP A 130 9.13 -3.85 -7.03
CA ASP A 130 9.04 -5.22 -6.54
C ASP A 130 10.03 -5.42 -5.39
N PHE A 131 9.64 -6.20 -4.38
CA PHE A 131 10.52 -6.65 -3.32
C PHE A 131 10.36 -8.15 -3.09
N ALA A 132 11.43 -8.78 -2.62
CA ALA A 132 11.36 -10.17 -2.18
C ALA A 132 10.35 -10.29 -1.04
N GLU A 133 9.45 -11.26 -1.12
CA GLU A 133 8.54 -11.59 -0.05
C GLU A 133 9.29 -11.85 1.26
N ARG A 134 8.67 -11.49 2.39
CA ARG A 134 9.20 -11.67 3.75
C ARG A 134 10.55 -11.00 4.01
N ASN A 135 11.00 -10.08 3.15
CA ASN A 135 12.21 -9.28 3.37
C ASN A 135 11.86 -7.83 3.73
N VAL A 136 11.22 -7.67 4.89
CA VAL A 136 10.72 -6.36 5.37
C VAL A 136 11.84 -5.35 5.53
N SER A 137 13.00 -5.75 6.08
CA SER A 137 14.11 -4.82 6.33
C SER A 137 14.65 -4.18 5.06
N THR A 138 14.82 -4.97 3.99
CA THR A 138 15.30 -4.45 2.70
C THR A 138 14.24 -3.56 2.05
N ALA A 139 12.98 -4.00 2.04
CA ALA A 139 11.88 -3.23 1.48
C ALA A 139 11.70 -1.89 2.21
N LEU A 140 11.75 -1.89 3.54
CA LEU A 140 11.65 -0.69 4.37
C LEU A 140 12.72 0.34 4.01
N LEU A 141 14.00 -0.07 3.97
CA LEU A 141 15.11 0.82 3.62
C LEU A 141 14.97 1.41 2.21
N ALA A 142 14.63 0.56 1.23
CA ALA A 142 14.44 1.01 -0.15
C ALA A 142 13.24 1.96 -0.29
N MET A 143 12.14 1.71 0.44
CA MET A 143 10.98 2.60 0.47
C MET A 143 11.32 3.96 1.08
N MET A 144 12.04 3.99 2.19
CA MET A 144 12.46 5.25 2.81
C MET A 144 13.42 6.04 1.92
N ALA A 145 14.23 5.38 1.10
CA ALA A 145 15.09 6.04 0.12
C ALA A 145 14.34 6.55 -1.13
N ARG A 146 13.22 5.91 -1.50
CA ARG A 146 12.46 6.24 -2.72
C ARG A 146 11.36 7.29 -2.48
N LEU A 147 10.71 7.26 -1.32
CA LEU A 147 9.59 8.15 -1.07
C LEU A 147 10.08 9.61 -1.00
N PRO A 148 9.37 10.54 -1.65
CA PRO A 148 9.72 11.96 -1.61
C PRO A 148 9.33 12.55 -0.25
N ILE A 149 10.08 12.19 0.78
CA ILE A 149 9.94 12.74 2.12
C ILE A 149 10.77 14.03 2.12
N ALA A 150 10.14 15.14 1.70
CA ALA A 150 10.78 16.45 1.77
C ALA A 150 11.15 16.75 3.24
N PRO A 151 12.40 17.14 3.54
CA PRO A 151 12.78 17.43 4.93
C PRO A 151 12.18 18.74 5.46
N PHE A 152 11.56 19.57 4.61
CA PHE A 152 10.97 20.85 5.01
C PHE A 152 9.70 21.13 4.20
N VAL A 153 8.56 21.24 4.90
CA VAL A 153 7.39 22.01 4.48
C VAL A 153 7.58 23.44 4.95
#